data_AF-A0A6T8L3K9-F1
#
_entry.id   AF-A0A6T8L3K9-F1
#
_cell.length_a   1.000
_cell.length_b   1.000
_cell.length_c   1.000
_cell.angle_alpha   90.00
_cell.angle_beta   90.00
_cell.angle_gamma   90.00
#
_symmetry.space_group_name_H-M   'P 1'
#
loop_
_entity.id
_entity.type
_entity.pdbx_description
1 polymer ?
#
loop_
_entity_poly.entity_id
_entity_poly.type
_entity_poly.pdbx_seq_one_letter_code
_entity_poly.pdbx_strand_id
1 'polypeptide(L)'
;SSGASVASEEREARLVRMLEREDELRRSEQTQLAFEEAEASASTEWMDVVVRLQEQVVSEFACYPPVNVNELRAAALRHPEVCFWIRHNRARCGSLRVGDAAPDVRCLRAVDGSATTLFNGCGGDQPTVVVAGSLS
;
A
#
# COMPACT_ATOMS: atom_id res chain seq x y z
N SER A 1 -29.91 2.96 -20.29
CA SER A 1 -28.81 2.40 -19.46
C SER A 1 -27.39 2.72 -19.95
N SER A 2 -27.19 3.65 -20.89
CA SER A 2 -25.86 3.95 -21.48
C SER A 2 -25.03 5.00 -20.71
N GLY A 3 -25.66 5.93 -19.98
CA GLY A 3 -24.97 7.05 -19.35
C GLY A 3 -24.18 6.71 -18.08
N ALA A 4 -24.59 5.67 -17.35
CA ALA A 4 -23.91 5.23 -16.13
C ALA A 4 -22.56 4.53 -16.41
N SER A 5 -22.45 3.80 -17.52
CA SER A 5 -21.20 3.14 -17.94
C SER A 5 -20.13 4.17 -18.30
N VAL A 6 -20.50 5.16 -19.11
CA VAL A 6 -19.58 6.22 -19.56
C VAL A 6 -19.08 7.05 -18.39
N ALA A 7 -19.98 7.45 -17.46
CA ALA A 7 -19.58 8.19 -16.26
C ALA A 7 -18.63 7.39 -15.36
N SER A 8 -18.80 6.07 -15.28
CA SER A 8 -17.90 5.17 -14.54
C SER A 8 -16.53 5.10 -15.22
N GLU A 9 -16.48 4.95 -16.54
CA GLU A 9 -15.24 4.87 -17.32
C GLU A 9 -14.43 6.17 -17.26
N GLU A 10 -15.10 7.32 -17.41
CA GLU A 10 -14.46 8.64 -17.27
C GLU A 10 -13.88 8.87 -15.88
N ARG A 11 -14.58 8.36 -14.86
CA ARG A 11 -14.13 8.44 -13.47
C ARG A 11 -12.93 7.56 -13.20
N GLU A 12 -12.93 6.32 -13.70
CA GLU A 12 -11.79 5.42 -13.56
C GLU A 12 -10.57 5.95 -14.33
N ALA A 13 -10.76 6.43 -15.57
CA ALA A 13 -9.69 7.06 -16.34
C ALA A 13 -9.08 8.29 -15.63
N ARG A 14 -9.89 9.01 -14.84
CA ARG A 14 -9.41 10.11 -14.00
C ARG A 14 -8.57 9.60 -12.83
N LEU A 15 -9.01 8.54 -12.15
CA LEU A 15 -8.24 7.91 -11.08
C LEU A 15 -6.88 7.42 -11.59
N VAL A 16 -6.83 6.82 -12.78
CA VAL A 16 -5.57 6.41 -13.42
C VAL A 16 -4.63 7.61 -13.62
N ARG A 17 -5.11 8.73 -14.16
CA ARG A 17 -4.27 9.95 -14.30
C ARG A 17 -3.77 10.50 -12.97
N MET A 18 -4.57 10.40 -11.90
CA MET A 18 -4.14 10.79 -10.56
C MET A 18 -3.04 9.86 -10.04
N LEU A 19 -3.13 8.55 -10.31
CA LEU A 19 -2.07 7.59 -9.95
C LEU A 19 -0.78 7.81 -10.73
N GLU A 20 -0.87 8.15 -12.02
CA GLU A 20 0.32 8.52 -12.82
C GLU A 20 0.99 9.77 -12.25
N ARG A 21 0.21 10.77 -11.84
CA ARG A 21 0.73 11.97 -11.17
C ARG A 21 1.36 11.64 -9.81
N GLU A 22 0.74 10.76 -9.03
CA GLU A 22 1.31 10.27 -7.76
C GLU A 22 2.67 9.57 -8.01
N ASP A 23 2.76 8.71 -9.03
CA ASP A 23 3.99 7.99 -9.40
C ASP A 23 5.11 8.97 -9.79
N GLU A 24 4.77 9.97 -10.60
CA GLU A 24 5.69 11.05 -10.99
C GLU A 24 6.21 11.82 -9.78
N LEU A 25 5.31 12.30 -8.91
CA LEU A 25 5.67 13.04 -7.71
C LEU A 25 6.53 12.20 -6.79
N ARG A 26 6.20 10.92 -6.59
CA ARG A 26 7.01 10.01 -5.77
C ARG A 26 8.44 9.90 -6.26
N ARG A 27 8.69 10.01 -7.56
CA ARG A 27 10.03 9.96 -8.17
C ARG A 27 10.72 11.31 -8.22
N SER A 28 10.02 12.40 -7.90
CA SER A 28 10.60 13.73 -7.90
C SER A 28 11.69 13.85 -6.83
N GLU A 29 12.71 14.65 -7.12
CA GLU A 29 13.80 14.93 -6.18
C GLU A 29 13.27 15.46 -4.84
N GLN A 30 12.29 16.35 -4.90
CA GLN A 30 11.66 16.93 -3.69
C GLN A 30 11.04 15.85 -2.80
N THR A 31 10.29 14.90 -3.37
CA THR A 31 9.68 13.83 -2.57
C THR A 31 10.71 12.82 -2.08
N GLN A 32 11.73 12.50 -2.89
CA GLN A 32 12.82 11.61 -2.45
C GLN A 32 13.57 12.21 -1.26
N LEU A 33 13.91 13.51 -1.30
CA LEU A 33 14.49 14.22 -0.16
C LEU A 33 13.57 14.18 1.07
N ALA A 34 12.26 14.40 0.90
CA ALA A 34 11.32 14.31 2.00
C ALA A 34 11.25 12.89 2.63
N PHE A 35 11.38 11.84 1.82
CA PHE A 35 11.49 10.47 2.33
C PHE A 35 12.79 10.26 3.10
N GLU A 36 13.93 10.74 2.59
CA GLU A 36 15.23 10.64 3.27
C GLU A 36 15.22 11.39 4.61
N GLU A 37 14.63 12.59 4.65
CA GLU A 37 14.47 13.37 5.89
C GLU A 37 13.57 12.67 6.91
N ALA A 38 12.48 12.04 6.45
CA ALA A 38 11.61 11.27 7.33
C ALA A 38 12.31 10.02 7.88
N GLU A 39 13.03 9.28 7.05
CA GLU A 39 13.79 8.09 7.47
C GLU A 39 14.90 8.44 8.48
N ALA A 40 15.53 9.61 8.34
CA ALA A 40 16.53 10.12 9.28
C ALA A 40 15.91 10.72 10.56
N SER A 41 14.60 10.96 10.58
CA SER A 41 13.90 11.61 11.68
C SER A 41 13.45 10.60 12.73
N ALA A 42 13.63 10.94 14.01
CA ALA A 42 13.05 10.17 15.12
C ALA A 42 11.54 10.44 15.32
N SER A 43 10.99 11.47 14.66
CA SER A 43 9.64 11.98 14.92
C SER A 43 8.73 12.04 13.70
N THR A 44 9.24 11.76 12.52
CA THR A 44 8.48 11.87 11.26
C THR A 44 8.51 10.52 10.57
N GLU A 45 7.34 9.95 10.30
CA GLU A 45 7.28 8.67 9.60
C GLU A 45 7.20 8.91 8.09
N TRP A 46 7.86 8.06 7.30
CA TRP A 46 7.74 8.07 5.84
C TRP A 46 6.28 7.97 5.36
N MET A 47 5.40 7.37 6.18
CA MET A 47 3.96 7.31 5.91
C MET A 47 3.30 8.69 5.88
N ASP A 48 3.77 9.66 6.69
CA ASP A 48 3.23 11.02 6.67
C ASP A 48 3.55 11.72 5.34
N VAL A 49 4.75 11.48 4.80
CA VAL A 49 5.16 11.98 3.48
C VAL A 49 4.23 11.42 2.40
N VAL A 50 3.90 10.13 2.47
CA VAL A 50 2.94 9.49 1.55
C VAL A 50 1.55 10.12 1.64
N VAL A 51 1.03 10.32 2.86
CA VAL A 51 -0.31 10.91 3.05
C VAL A 51 -0.36 12.31 2.43
N ARG A 52 0.62 13.17 2.74
CA ARG A 52 0.67 14.53 2.21
C ARG A 52 0.77 14.57 0.69
N LEU A 53 1.56 13.68 0.09
CA LEU A 53 1.66 13.57 -1.36
C LEU A 53 0.32 13.16 -1.99
N GLN A 54 -0.40 12.21 -1.40
CA GLN A 54 -1.70 11.78 -1.90
C GLN A 54 -2.76 12.87 -1.76
N GLU A 55 -2.74 13.62 -0.65
CA GLU A 55 -3.59 14.80 -0.45
C GLU A 55 -3.30 15.88 -1.48
N GLN A 56 -2.01 16.14 -1.76
CA GLN A 56 -1.60 17.05 -2.84
C GLN A 56 -2.20 16.62 -4.17
N VAL A 57 -2.01 15.36 -4.60
CA VAL A 57 -2.56 14.84 -5.87
C VAL A 57 -4.07 15.02 -5.94
N VAL A 58 -4.79 14.67 -4.87
CA VAL A 58 -6.25 14.84 -4.82
C VAL A 58 -6.65 16.31 -4.97
N SER A 59 -5.93 17.22 -4.31
CA SER A 59 -6.18 18.66 -4.42
C SER A 59 -5.86 19.23 -5.80
N GLU A 60 -4.79 18.77 -6.46
CA GLU A 60 -4.38 19.24 -7.80
C GLU A 60 -5.47 18.99 -8.85
N PHE A 61 -6.22 17.90 -8.70
CA PHE A 61 -7.26 17.50 -9.65
C PHE A 61 -8.64 18.10 -9.38
N ALA A 62 -8.82 18.84 -8.27
CA ALA A 62 -10.02 19.60 -7.85
C ALA A 62 -11.28 19.38 -8.71
N CYS A 63 -11.92 18.20 -8.60
CA CYS A 63 -12.98 17.78 -9.53
C CYS A 63 -14.32 17.52 -8.84
N TYR A 64 -15.39 17.47 -9.64
CA TYR A 64 -16.72 17.03 -9.22
C TYR A 64 -17.13 15.73 -9.96
N PRO A 65 -17.69 14.73 -9.25
CA PRO A 65 -17.66 14.60 -7.79
C PRO A 65 -16.22 14.48 -7.27
N PRO A 66 -15.93 14.94 -6.05
CA PRO A 66 -14.58 14.90 -5.50
C PRO A 66 -14.12 13.45 -5.35
N VAL A 67 -12.84 13.22 -5.62
CA VAL A 67 -12.13 11.99 -5.29
C VAL A 67 -11.47 12.23 -3.93
N ASN A 68 -11.50 11.24 -3.03
CA ASN A 68 -10.72 11.29 -1.79
C ASN A 68 -9.53 10.32 -1.85
N VAL A 69 -8.62 10.44 -0.88
CA VAL A 69 -7.40 9.61 -0.81
C VAL A 69 -7.71 8.10 -0.76
N ASN A 70 -8.79 7.68 -0.09
CA ASN A 70 -9.15 6.26 0.00
C ASN A 70 -9.57 5.70 -1.36
N GLU A 71 -10.25 6.50 -2.16
CA GLU A 71 -10.62 6.11 -3.52
C GLU A 71 -9.40 6.00 -4.45
N LEU A 72 -8.46 6.94 -4.33
CA LEU A 72 -7.18 6.86 -5.03
C LEU A 72 -6.43 5.58 -4.65
N ARG A 73 -6.34 5.26 -3.34
CA ARG A 73 -5.72 4.02 -2.84
C ARG A 73 -6.42 2.76 -3.36
N ALA A 74 -7.76 2.76 -3.39
CA ALA A 74 -8.52 1.65 -3.93
C ALA A 74 -8.26 1.47 -5.44
N ALA A 75 -8.11 2.56 -6.18
CA ALA A 75 -7.74 2.52 -7.60
C ALA A 75 -6.34 1.97 -7.81
N ALA A 76 -5.38 2.32 -6.96
CA ALA A 76 -4.01 1.80 -7.02
C ALA A 76 -3.97 0.26 -6.93
N LEU A 77 -4.86 -0.35 -6.15
CA LEU A 77 -4.99 -1.81 -6.06
C LEU A 77 -5.56 -2.45 -7.33
N ARG A 78 -6.41 -1.73 -8.08
CA ARG A 78 -6.98 -2.19 -9.36
C ARG A 78 -6.04 -1.94 -10.54
N HIS A 79 -5.20 -0.92 -10.43
CA HIS A 79 -4.24 -0.47 -11.45
C HIS A 79 -2.79 -0.54 -10.95
N PRO A 80 -2.30 -1.72 -10.52
CA PRO A 80 -0.93 -1.84 -10.04
C PRO A 80 0.10 -1.48 -11.11
N GLU A 81 -0.22 -1.56 -12.40
CA GLU A 81 0.66 -1.25 -13.53
C GLU A 81 1.20 0.18 -13.50
N VAL A 82 0.39 1.14 -13.04
CA VAL A 82 0.78 2.57 -12.97
C VAL A 82 1.48 2.94 -11.66
N CYS A 83 1.40 2.11 -10.63
CA CYS A 83 1.98 2.40 -9.31
C CYS A 83 3.29 1.61 -9.11
N PHE A 84 4.43 2.23 -9.39
CA PHE A 84 5.75 1.58 -9.23
C PHE A 84 5.96 1.08 -7.81
N TRP A 85 5.49 1.83 -6.82
CA TRP A 85 5.64 1.49 -5.42
C TRP A 85 4.80 0.26 -5.02
N ILE A 86 3.78 -0.12 -5.80
CA ILE A 86 3.07 -1.40 -5.66
C ILE A 86 3.81 -2.49 -6.42
N ARG A 87 4.20 -2.23 -7.69
CA ARG A 87 4.91 -3.22 -8.53
C ARG A 87 6.23 -3.67 -7.92
N HIS A 88 6.94 -2.73 -7.33
CA HIS A 88 8.26 -2.92 -6.75
C HIS A 88 8.23 -2.96 -5.22
N ASN A 89 7.04 -2.94 -4.58
CA ASN A 89 6.93 -3.30 -3.16
C ASN A 89 7.35 -4.76 -2.99
N ARG A 90 8.65 -4.97 -2.85
CA ARG A 90 9.26 -6.29 -2.69
C ARG A 90 9.48 -6.54 -1.21
N ALA A 91 8.39 -6.55 -0.45
CA ALA A 91 8.25 -7.51 0.65
C ALA A 91 8.06 -8.96 0.12
N ARG A 92 8.64 -9.27 -1.05
CA ARG A 92 8.57 -10.55 -1.77
C ARG A 92 9.97 -11.16 -1.95
N CYS A 93 10.87 -10.97 -0.99
CA CYS A 93 12.08 -11.78 -0.93
C CYS A 93 11.72 -13.20 -0.42
N GLY A 94 10.83 -13.88 -1.15
CA GLY A 94 10.27 -15.17 -0.81
C GLY A 94 9.59 -15.80 -2.03
N SER A 95 9.62 -17.12 -2.11
CA SER A 95 9.08 -17.89 -3.26
C SER A 95 7.59 -18.17 -3.17
N LEU A 96 6.91 -17.76 -2.08
CA LEU A 96 5.51 -18.05 -1.82
C LEU A 96 4.57 -17.28 -2.73
N ARG A 97 3.53 -17.97 -3.21
CA ARG A 97 2.44 -17.47 -4.04
C ARG A 97 1.09 -17.77 -3.39
N VAL A 98 0.05 -17.08 -3.85
CA VAL A 98 -1.33 -17.39 -3.45
C VAL A 98 -1.66 -18.83 -3.83
N GLY A 99 -2.11 -19.62 -2.86
CA GLY A 99 -2.40 -21.04 -3.00
C GLY A 99 -1.28 -21.99 -2.54
N ASP A 100 -0.07 -21.46 -2.29
CA ASP A 100 1.00 -22.27 -1.70
C ASP A 100 0.68 -22.60 -0.23
N ALA A 101 1.18 -23.76 0.23
CA ALA A 101 1.16 -24.09 1.64
C ALA A 101 2.06 -23.11 2.42
N ALA A 102 1.54 -22.54 3.51
CA ALA A 102 2.34 -21.72 4.41
C ALA A 102 3.48 -22.57 5.02
N PRO A 103 4.73 -22.09 5.08
CA PRO A 103 5.80 -22.82 5.74
C PRO A 103 5.64 -22.77 7.26
N ASP A 104 5.96 -23.85 7.95
CA ASP A 104 6.03 -23.83 9.41
C ASP A 104 7.32 -23.14 9.86
N VAL A 105 7.22 -21.85 10.18
CA VAL A 105 8.35 -21.01 10.57
C VAL A 105 8.44 -20.87 12.09
N ARG A 106 9.67 -20.67 12.59
CA ARG A 106 9.89 -20.38 14.02
C ARG A 106 9.38 -18.97 14.34
N CYS A 107 8.62 -18.85 15.41
CA CYS A 107 8.09 -17.59 15.92
C CYS A 107 8.46 -17.41 17.40
N LEU A 108 8.36 -16.17 17.88
CA LEU A 108 8.38 -15.85 19.30
C LEU A 108 6.98 -15.36 19.70
N ARG A 109 6.48 -15.82 20.85
CA ARG A 109 5.23 -15.29 21.40
C ARG A 109 5.46 -13.89 21.95
N ALA A 110 4.61 -12.95 21.55
CA ALA A 110 4.72 -11.55 21.99
C ALA A 110 4.55 -11.40 23.52
N VAL A 111 3.80 -12.31 24.17
CA VAL A 111 3.45 -12.22 25.60
C VAL A 111 4.59 -12.59 26.54
N ASP A 112 5.44 -13.55 26.16
CA ASP A 112 6.45 -14.15 27.04
C ASP A 112 7.82 -14.38 26.36
N GLY A 113 7.94 -14.05 25.07
CA GLY A 113 9.16 -14.25 24.30
C GLY A 113 9.50 -15.72 24.04
N SER A 114 8.63 -16.66 24.42
CA SER A 114 8.89 -18.10 24.24
C SER A 114 8.87 -18.48 22.76
N ALA A 115 9.72 -19.43 22.39
CA ALA A 115 9.77 -19.94 21.04
C ALA A 115 8.57 -20.85 20.74
N THR A 116 7.98 -20.67 19.56
CA THR A 116 6.90 -21.51 19.01
C THR A 116 7.13 -21.68 17.51
N THR A 117 6.24 -22.41 16.82
CA THR A 117 6.15 -22.39 15.36
C THR A 117 4.83 -21.76 14.92
N LEU A 118 4.73 -21.36 13.65
CA LEU A 118 3.52 -20.81 13.06
C LEU A 118 2.36 -21.78 13.28
N PHE A 119 2.51 -23.05 12.91
CA PHE A 119 1.43 -24.03 13.01
C PHE A 119 1.00 -24.31 14.44
N ASN A 120 1.97 -24.39 15.38
CA ASN A 120 1.66 -24.54 16.81
C ASN A 120 0.98 -23.29 17.41
N GLY A 121 1.24 -22.11 16.84
CA GLY A 121 0.56 -20.86 17.21
C GLY A 121 -0.83 -20.71 16.61
N CYS A 122 -1.10 -21.31 15.45
CA CYS A 122 -2.37 -21.24 14.71
C CYS A 122 -3.42 -22.27 15.16
N GLY A 123 -3.32 -22.83 16.37
CA GLY A 123 -4.15 -23.95 16.79
C GLY A 123 -5.65 -23.62 16.92
N GLY A 124 -6.49 -24.41 16.24
CA GLY A 124 -7.96 -24.39 16.38
C GLY A 124 -8.71 -24.39 15.04
N ASP A 125 -10.05 -24.38 15.09
CA ASP A 125 -10.94 -24.30 13.91
C ASP A 125 -11.12 -22.86 13.39
N GLN A 126 -10.34 -21.89 13.89
CA GLN A 126 -10.47 -20.48 13.54
C GLN A 126 -9.46 -20.07 12.48
N PRO A 127 -9.84 -19.20 11.52
CA PRO A 127 -8.89 -18.63 10.57
C PRO A 127 -7.79 -17.86 11.32
N THR A 128 -6.53 -18.18 11.01
CA THR A 128 -5.39 -17.40 11.52
C THR A 128 -4.97 -16.35 10.51
N VAL A 129 -4.78 -15.12 10.98
CA VAL A 129 -4.26 -13.99 10.19
C VAL A 129 -2.83 -13.71 10.61
N VAL A 130 -1.90 -13.76 9.65
CA VAL A 130 -0.50 -13.34 9.84
C VAL A 130 -0.35 -11.92 9.31
N VAL A 131 0.06 -11.01 10.19
CA VAL A 131 0.43 -9.64 9.81
C VAL A 131 1.95 -9.52 9.90
N ALA A 132 2.58 -9.19 8.78
CA ALA A 132 4.02 -8.98 8.71
C ALA A 132 4.30 -7.51 8.34
N GLY A 133 5.32 -6.94 8.97
CA GLY A 133 5.86 -5.63 8.66
C GLY A 133 7.37 -5.64 8.84
N SER A 134 8.07 -4.73 8.16
CA SER A 134 9.46 -4.43 8.46
C SER A 134 9.52 -3.34 9.52
N LEU A 135 10.45 -3.47 10.47
CA LEU A 135 10.93 -2.34 11.24
C LEU A 135 11.91 -1.59 10.34
N SER A 136 11.62 -0.32 10.06
CA SER A 136 12.59 0.66 9.56
C SER A 136 13.38 1.19 10.75
#